data_AF-A0A2N2LPI3-F1
#
_entry.id   AF-A0A2N2LPI3-F1
#
_cell.length_a   1.000
_cell.length_b   1.000
_cell.length_c   1.000
_cell.angle_alpha   90.00
_cell.angle_beta   90.00
_cell.angle_gamma   90.00
#
_symmetry.space_group_name_H-M   'P 1'
#
loop_
_entity.id
_entity.type
_entity.pdbx_description
1 polymer ?
#
loop_
_entity_poly.entity_id
_entity_poly.type
_entity_poly.pdbx_seq_one_letter_code
_entity_poly.pdbx_strand_id
1 'polypeptide(L)'
;EYKSHWVYGQPANLAETEYPMGYVKLEQKGLYRQLSWAVSQLSLGYYGWRAGILSTLPFSDGTVLRISPGLNAGSAGLQYLFAQLYNKADWVSALYGNESFPILMEKMYGNPFVRAASIEPLYSPELIQPKLELPFVPGRVWAFTGGPHSAWGPDGAMAALDFAPPSSHPGCVDNPEWVVAMAPGMIVRAENGAVIQDLDGDNRENTGWNIFYMHIATKDRVAVGTRVETGDPIGHASCEGGVSSGTHTHVARKYNGEWILADGPLPFNMSGYIAHNGIKVYDGTLTKGDTIVIRDENGGVESHVSIPKAKQ
;
A
#
# COMPACT_ATOMS: atom_id res chain seq x y z
N GLU A 1 -14.69 -18.67 5.72
CA GLU A 1 -15.48 -19.78 5.16
C GLU A 1 -14.63 -21.01 4.85
N TYR A 2 -13.76 -20.98 3.84
CA TYR A 2 -13.03 -22.17 3.37
C TYR A 2 -12.28 -22.99 4.44
N LYS A 3 -11.68 -22.34 5.43
CA LYS A 3 -10.87 -23.02 6.47
C LYS A 3 -11.62 -23.37 7.76
N SER A 4 -12.69 -22.65 8.06
CA SER A 4 -13.22 -22.59 9.43
C SER A 4 -14.74 -22.40 9.52
N HIS A 5 -15.42 -22.20 8.38
CA HIS A 5 -16.89 -22.11 8.33
C HIS A 5 -17.53 -20.93 9.07
N TRP A 6 -16.75 -19.89 9.41
CA TRP A 6 -17.23 -18.76 10.22
C TRP A 6 -18.32 -17.88 9.56
N VAL A 7 -18.57 -18.00 8.24
CA VAL A 7 -19.54 -17.12 7.56
C VAL A 7 -20.93 -17.76 7.53
N TYR A 8 -21.03 -19.03 7.10
CA TYR A 8 -22.31 -19.72 6.96
C TYR A 8 -22.53 -20.86 7.96
N GLY A 9 -21.56 -21.13 8.82
CA GLY A 9 -21.61 -22.19 9.82
C GLY A 9 -20.95 -21.76 11.14
N GLN A 10 -20.34 -22.73 11.81
CA GLN A 10 -19.54 -22.54 13.02
C GLN A 10 -18.29 -23.41 12.91
N PRO A 11 -17.15 -22.97 13.48
CA PRO A 11 -15.94 -23.80 13.53
C PRO A 11 -16.21 -25.13 14.25
N ALA A 12 -15.75 -26.23 13.67
CA ALA A 12 -16.04 -27.58 14.14
C ALA A 12 -15.10 -28.07 15.26
N ASN A 13 -13.96 -27.38 15.45
CA ASN A 13 -12.94 -27.76 16.43
C ASN A 13 -12.13 -26.56 16.93
N LEU A 14 -11.26 -26.81 17.91
CA LEU A 14 -10.37 -25.81 18.51
C LEU A 14 -9.42 -25.18 17.48
N ALA A 15 -8.90 -25.94 16.52
CA ALA A 15 -7.99 -25.38 15.52
C ALA A 15 -8.71 -24.36 14.61
N GLU A 16 -9.93 -24.65 14.17
CA GLU A 16 -10.75 -23.72 13.38
C GLU A 16 -11.24 -22.50 14.16
N THR A 17 -11.34 -22.64 15.49
CA THR A 17 -11.70 -21.55 16.40
C THR A 17 -10.51 -20.65 16.69
N GLU A 18 -9.34 -21.23 16.95
CA GLU A 18 -8.13 -20.50 17.36
C GLU A 18 -7.30 -20.00 16.18
N TYR A 19 -7.37 -20.69 15.04
CA TYR A 19 -6.62 -20.41 13.82
C TYR A 19 -7.54 -20.36 12.59
N PRO A 20 -8.51 -19.43 12.52
CA PRO A 20 -9.53 -19.39 11.46
C PRO A 20 -9.00 -19.28 10.02
N MET A 21 -7.74 -18.89 9.81
CA MET A 21 -7.09 -18.87 8.48
C MET A 21 -6.21 -20.10 8.22
N GLY A 22 -6.11 -21.02 9.19
CA GLY A 22 -5.41 -22.30 9.07
C GLY A 22 -3.90 -22.26 9.32
N TYR A 23 -3.34 -21.11 9.72
CA TYR A 23 -1.91 -21.01 10.03
C TYR A 23 -1.65 -21.31 11.49
N VAL A 24 -1.43 -22.59 11.79
CA VAL A 24 -1.32 -23.11 13.16
C VAL A 24 0.09 -22.90 13.71
N LYS A 25 0.30 -21.76 14.37
CA LYS A 25 1.50 -21.45 15.17
C LYS A 25 1.10 -20.73 16.43
N LEU A 26 1.71 -21.08 17.57
CA LEU A 26 1.31 -20.58 18.89
C LEU A 26 1.22 -19.04 18.95
N GLU A 27 2.18 -18.36 18.34
CA GLU A 27 2.30 -16.90 18.26
C GLU A 27 1.29 -16.23 17.30
N GLN A 28 0.55 -17.01 16.52
CA GLN A 28 -0.42 -16.57 15.52
C GLN A 28 -1.87 -16.88 15.91
N LYS A 29 -2.08 -17.32 17.16
CA LYS A 29 -3.40 -17.60 17.71
C LYS A 29 -4.29 -16.36 17.72
N GLY A 30 -5.55 -16.54 17.35
CA GLY A 30 -6.61 -15.54 17.40
C GLY A 30 -6.87 -14.83 16.07
N LEU A 31 -8.11 -14.34 15.91
CA LEU A 31 -8.63 -13.80 14.65
C LEU A 31 -7.75 -12.67 14.08
N TYR A 32 -7.36 -11.70 14.90
CA TYR A 32 -6.57 -10.55 14.44
C TYR A 32 -5.24 -10.99 13.79
N ARG A 33 -4.51 -11.91 14.44
CA ARG A 33 -3.21 -12.38 13.95
C ARG A 33 -3.36 -13.23 12.70
N GLN A 34 -4.36 -14.10 12.67
CA GLN A 34 -4.67 -14.91 11.49
C GLN A 34 -5.05 -14.06 10.27
N LEU A 35 -5.88 -13.02 10.46
CA LEU A 35 -6.22 -12.10 9.39
C LEU A 35 -5.01 -11.27 8.95
N SER A 36 -4.22 -10.76 9.90
CA SER A 36 -3.01 -10.00 9.60
C SER A 36 -2.01 -10.82 8.79
N TRP A 37 -1.79 -12.09 9.18
CA TRP A 37 -0.94 -13.02 8.46
C TRP A 37 -1.49 -13.30 7.05
N ALA A 38 -2.78 -13.61 6.92
CA ALA A 38 -3.38 -13.93 5.64
C ALA A 38 -3.34 -12.73 4.68
N VAL A 39 -3.61 -11.52 5.16
CA VAL A 39 -3.51 -10.28 4.38
C VAL A 39 -2.07 -10.03 3.94
N SER A 40 -1.08 -10.26 4.81
CA SER A 40 0.35 -10.20 4.44
C SER A 40 0.66 -11.18 3.31
N GLN A 41 0.25 -12.46 3.40
CA GLN A 41 0.52 -13.44 2.33
C GLN A 41 -0.19 -13.09 1.01
N LEU A 42 -1.45 -12.63 1.08
CA LEU A 42 -2.17 -12.13 -0.09
C LEU A 42 -1.44 -10.95 -0.74
N SER A 43 -0.94 -10.01 0.07
CA SER A 43 -0.25 -8.82 -0.41
C SER A 43 1.10 -9.15 -1.05
N LEU A 44 1.88 -10.04 -0.44
CA LEU A 44 3.13 -10.55 -1.02
C LEU A 44 2.89 -11.20 -2.38
N GLY A 45 1.87 -12.06 -2.49
CA GLY A 45 1.51 -12.69 -3.76
C GLY A 45 1.02 -11.69 -4.81
N TYR A 46 0.10 -10.80 -4.41
CA TYR A 46 -0.55 -9.82 -5.28
C TYR A 46 0.44 -8.77 -5.80
N TYR A 47 1.14 -8.08 -4.90
CA TYR A 47 2.07 -7.01 -5.26
C TYR A 47 3.41 -7.53 -5.76
N GLY A 48 3.85 -8.72 -5.33
CA GLY A 48 4.98 -9.41 -5.94
C GLY A 48 4.73 -9.72 -7.43
N TRP A 49 3.49 -10.12 -7.76
CA TRP A 49 3.06 -10.30 -9.14
C TRP A 49 3.00 -8.98 -9.90
N ARG A 50 2.36 -7.94 -9.34
CA ARG A 50 2.27 -6.61 -9.95
C ARG A 50 3.65 -6.00 -10.23
N ALA A 51 4.61 -6.20 -9.35
CA ALA A 51 5.97 -5.73 -9.50
C ALA A 51 6.82 -6.59 -10.46
N GLY A 52 6.31 -7.74 -10.92
CA GLY A 52 7.05 -8.66 -11.79
C GLY A 52 8.18 -9.42 -11.09
N ILE A 53 8.24 -9.40 -9.76
CA ILE A 53 9.28 -10.08 -8.96
C ILE A 53 8.86 -11.47 -8.50
N LEU A 54 7.58 -11.80 -8.59
CA LEU A 54 7.04 -13.13 -8.27
C LEU A 54 6.70 -13.90 -9.56
N SER A 55 7.48 -14.94 -9.85
CA SER A 55 7.20 -15.88 -10.96
C SER A 55 7.11 -17.35 -10.53
N THR A 56 7.37 -17.60 -9.25
CA THR A 56 7.34 -18.92 -8.63
C THR A 56 6.72 -18.85 -7.24
N LEU A 57 6.01 -19.90 -6.83
CA LEU A 57 5.48 -20.09 -5.49
C LEU A 57 6.42 -21.00 -4.70
N PRO A 58 7.00 -20.51 -3.58
CA PRO A 58 7.70 -21.36 -2.63
C PRO A 58 6.69 -22.06 -1.71
N PHE A 59 6.91 -23.35 -1.47
CA PHE A 59 6.17 -24.17 -0.51
C PHE A 59 6.99 -24.41 0.75
N SER A 60 6.33 -24.76 1.85
CA SER A 60 6.97 -25.01 3.15
C SER A 60 7.93 -26.20 3.17
N ASP A 61 7.79 -27.14 2.23
CA ASP A 61 8.69 -28.29 2.04
C ASP A 61 9.92 -27.96 1.18
N GLY A 62 10.09 -26.69 0.79
CA GLY A 62 11.19 -26.21 -0.05
C GLY A 62 10.98 -26.43 -1.54
N THR A 63 9.88 -27.09 -1.95
CA THR A 63 9.54 -27.18 -3.37
C THR A 63 9.08 -25.83 -3.92
N VAL A 64 9.25 -25.65 -5.23
CA VAL A 64 8.83 -24.44 -5.94
C VAL A 64 7.97 -24.79 -7.14
N LEU A 65 6.96 -23.96 -7.41
CA LEU A 65 6.11 -24.09 -8.60
C LEU A 65 6.16 -22.81 -9.41
N ARG A 66 6.49 -22.89 -10.68
CA ARG A 66 6.35 -21.77 -11.61
C ARG A 66 4.86 -21.50 -11.87
N ILE A 67 4.47 -20.23 -11.79
CA ILE A 67 3.09 -19.81 -12.07
C ILE A 67 2.93 -19.28 -13.50
N SER A 68 1.71 -19.36 -14.01
CA SER A 68 1.41 -18.96 -15.39
C SER A 68 1.57 -17.45 -15.57
N PRO A 69 2.25 -16.97 -16.64
CA PRO A 69 2.36 -15.54 -16.97
C PRO A 69 1.00 -14.87 -17.25
N GLY A 70 -0.05 -15.65 -17.49
CA GLY A 70 -1.40 -15.15 -17.78
C GLY A 70 -2.30 -14.93 -16.55
N LEU A 71 -1.78 -15.06 -15.32
CA LEU A 71 -2.58 -14.81 -14.11
C LEU A 71 -2.82 -13.31 -13.91
N ASN A 72 -3.99 -12.96 -13.39
CA ASN A 72 -4.18 -11.65 -12.76
C ASN A 72 -3.58 -11.65 -11.34
N ALA A 73 -3.33 -10.45 -10.80
CA ALA A 73 -2.70 -10.28 -9.49
C ALA A 73 -3.52 -10.93 -8.35
N GLY A 74 -4.86 -10.88 -8.44
CA GLY A 74 -5.74 -11.54 -7.47
C GLY A 74 -5.55 -13.06 -7.40
N SER A 75 -5.46 -13.70 -8.56
CA SER A 75 -5.20 -15.14 -8.66
C SER A 75 -3.81 -15.49 -8.15
N ALA A 76 -2.79 -14.69 -8.47
CA ALA A 76 -1.43 -14.87 -7.94
C ALA A 76 -1.39 -14.75 -6.41
N GLY A 77 -2.08 -13.75 -5.84
CA GLY A 77 -2.23 -13.56 -4.40
C GLY A 77 -2.86 -14.78 -3.70
N LEU A 78 -3.97 -15.28 -4.24
CA LEU A 78 -4.63 -16.48 -3.72
C LEU A 78 -3.73 -17.73 -3.83
N GLN A 79 -3.11 -17.93 -4.99
CA GLN A 79 -2.18 -19.05 -5.19
C GLN A 79 -1.02 -19.01 -4.20
N TYR A 80 -0.47 -17.82 -3.92
CA TYR A 80 0.60 -17.64 -2.94
C TYR A 80 0.14 -17.95 -1.52
N LEU A 81 -0.99 -17.38 -1.07
CA LEU A 81 -1.56 -17.68 0.26
C LEU A 81 -1.73 -19.19 0.46
N PHE A 82 -2.31 -19.89 -0.51
CA PHE A 82 -2.52 -21.32 -0.41
C PHE A 82 -1.21 -22.11 -0.40
N ALA A 83 -0.16 -21.64 -1.11
CA ALA A 83 1.16 -22.28 -1.07
C ALA A 83 1.84 -22.15 0.31
N GLN A 84 1.45 -21.16 1.11
CA GLN A 84 1.91 -21.02 2.50
C GLN A 84 1.12 -21.89 3.49
N LEU A 85 -0.05 -22.40 3.08
CA LEU A 85 -0.92 -23.26 3.90
C LEU A 85 -0.74 -24.76 3.62
N TYR A 86 -0.37 -25.10 2.40
CA TYR A 86 -0.43 -26.46 1.87
C TYR A 86 0.88 -26.86 1.22
N ASN A 87 1.18 -28.16 1.19
CA ASN A 87 2.18 -28.69 0.25
C ASN A 87 1.61 -28.64 -1.18
N LYS A 88 2.43 -28.95 -2.19
CA LYS A 88 2.02 -28.87 -3.59
C LYS A 88 0.81 -29.76 -3.94
N ALA A 89 0.72 -30.97 -3.40
CA ALA A 89 -0.39 -31.89 -3.73
C ALA A 89 -1.72 -31.39 -3.16
N ASP A 90 -1.70 -30.95 -1.91
CA ASP A 90 -2.87 -30.37 -1.23
C ASP A 90 -3.26 -29.03 -1.85
N TRP A 91 -2.28 -28.23 -2.29
CA TRP A 91 -2.50 -26.98 -3.02
C TRP A 91 -3.26 -27.20 -4.33
N VAL A 92 -2.89 -28.23 -5.10
CA VAL A 92 -3.61 -28.59 -6.34
C VAL A 92 -5.05 -28.96 -6.01
N SER A 93 -5.27 -29.78 -5.00
CA SER A 93 -6.61 -30.18 -4.55
C SER A 93 -7.42 -28.97 -4.08
N ALA A 94 -6.80 -28.05 -3.34
CA ALA A 94 -7.45 -26.89 -2.77
C ALA A 94 -7.88 -25.85 -3.80
N LEU A 95 -7.18 -25.73 -4.93
CA LEU A 95 -7.48 -24.74 -5.97
C LEU A 95 -8.14 -25.33 -7.24
N TYR A 96 -7.94 -26.61 -7.53
CA TYR A 96 -8.40 -27.24 -8.77
C TYR A 96 -9.21 -28.53 -8.55
N GLY A 97 -9.40 -28.97 -7.31
CA GLY A 97 -10.22 -30.13 -6.97
C GLY A 97 -11.73 -29.87 -7.10
N ASN A 98 -12.51 -30.95 -6.96
CA ASN A 98 -13.98 -30.92 -7.04
C ASN A 98 -14.65 -30.23 -5.85
N GLU A 99 -13.93 -30.05 -4.74
CA GLU A 99 -14.35 -29.31 -3.54
C GLU A 99 -13.33 -28.20 -3.22
N SER A 100 -13.03 -27.37 -4.22
CA SER A 100 -11.98 -26.36 -4.16
C SER A 100 -12.47 -24.98 -3.72
N PHE A 101 -11.51 -24.12 -3.37
CA PHE A 101 -11.78 -22.73 -3.01
C PHE A 101 -12.53 -21.96 -4.11
N PRO A 102 -12.19 -22.06 -5.41
CA PRO A 102 -12.98 -21.40 -6.46
C PRO A 102 -14.44 -21.86 -6.51
N ILE A 103 -14.72 -23.16 -6.33
CA ILE A 103 -16.09 -23.69 -6.30
C ILE A 103 -16.87 -23.12 -5.11
N LEU A 104 -16.24 -23.04 -3.93
CA LEU A 104 -16.84 -22.41 -2.76
C LEU A 104 -17.14 -20.93 -3.03
N MET A 105 -16.17 -20.18 -3.57
CA MET A 105 -16.36 -18.75 -3.87
C MET A 105 -17.46 -18.53 -4.90
N GLU A 106 -17.56 -19.37 -5.93
CA GLU A 106 -18.64 -19.30 -6.92
C GLU A 106 -20.02 -19.59 -6.29
N LYS A 107 -20.10 -20.57 -5.38
CA LYS A 107 -21.32 -20.85 -4.63
C LYS A 107 -21.73 -19.66 -3.74
N MET A 108 -20.77 -18.99 -3.10
CA MET A 108 -21.03 -17.88 -2.19
C MET A 108 -21.39 -16.57 -2.91
N TYR A 109 -20.71 -16.28 -4.03
CA TYR A 109 -20.70 -14.95 -4.63
C TYR A 109 -21.09 -14.93 -6.11
N GLY A 110 -21.41 -16.07 -6.70
CA GLY A 110 -21.70 -16.23 -8.13
C GLY A 110 -20.44 -16.36 -8.99
N ASN A 111 -20.64 -16.45 -10.31
CA ASN A 111 -19.56 -16.72 -11.25
C ASN A 111 -18.46 -15.62 -11.22
N PRO A 112 -17.19 -15.98 -10.94
CA PRO A 112 -16.12 -15.00 -10.79
C PRO A 112 -15.78 -14.26 -12.09
N PHE A 113 -15.93 -14.90 -13.25
CA PHE A 113 -15.63 -14.29 -14.55
C PHE A 113 -16.68 -13.24 -14.95
N VAL A 114 -17.96 -13.50 -14.67
CA VAL A 114 -19.04 -12.50 -14.87
C VAL A 114 -18.80 -11.28 -13.99
N ARG A 115 -18.38 -11.48 -12.73
CA ARG A 115 -18.05 -10.38 -11.82
C ARG A 115 -16.83 -9.60 -12.30
N ALA A 116 -15.76 -10.29 -12.69
CA ALA A 116 -14.56 -9.68 -13.24
C ALA A 116 -14.89 -8.81 -14.46
N ALA A 117 -15.72 -9.30 -15.40
CA ALA A 117 -16.13 -8.56 -16.59
C ALA A 117 -16.88 -7.24 -16.30
N SER A 118 -17.37 -7.02 -15.08
CA SER A 118 -18.04 -5.77 -14.69
C SER A 118 -17.08 -4.67 -14.18
N ILE A 119 -15.81 -5.02 -13.92
CA ILE A 119 -14.83 -4.13 -13.28
C ILE A 119 -13.49 -4.13 -14.03
N GLU A 120 -13.10 -5.25 -14.65
CA GLU A 120 -11.84 -5.39 -15.37
C GLU A 120 -11.89 -4.80 -16.79
N PRO A 121 -10.75 -4.28 -17.30
CA PRO A 121 -9.45 -4.22 -16.64
C PRO A 121 -9.40 -3.16 -15.54
N LEU A 122 -8.78 -3.48 -14.39
CA LEU A 122 -8.60 -2.52 -13.30
C LEU A 122 -7.78 -1.30 -13.71
N TYR A 123 -6.83 -1.50 -14.63
CA TYR A 123 -6.00 -0.45 -15.23
C TYR A 123 -6.27 -0.39 -16.73
N SER A 124 -6.59 0.80 -17.23
CA SER A 124 -6.54 1.04 -18.67
C SER A 124 -5.08 1.04 -19.13
N PRO A 125 -4.77 0.56 -20.35
CA PRO A 125 -3.44 0.71 -20.93
C PRO A 125 -2.96 2.16 -21.01
N GLU A 126 -3.88 3.13 -21.06
CA GLU A 126 -3.60 4.57 -21.05
C GLU A 126 -3.60 5.20 -19.64
N LEU A 127 -3.55 4.41 -18.57
CA LEU A 127 -3.54 4.94 -17.21
C LEU A 127 -2.30 5.81 -16.99
N ILE A 128 -2.54 7.10 -16.74
CA ILE A 128 -1.52 8.09 -16.43
C ILE A 128 -1.78 8.63 -15.02
N GLN A 129 -0.71 8.82 -14.26
CA GLN A 129 -0.79 9.50 -12.97
C GLN A 129 -1.21 10.97 -13.20
N PRO A 130 -2.14 11.52 -12.39
CA PRO A 130 -2.39 12.96 -12.39
C PRO A 130 -1.09 13.73 -12.06
N LYS A 131 -1.05 15.00 -12.46
CA LYS A 131 0.04 15.88 -12.03
C LYS A 131 -0.03 16.04 -10.50
N LEU A 132 1.02 15.62 -9.81
CA LEU A 132 1.16 15.75 -8.37
C LEU A 132 2.34 16.67 -8.07
N GLU A 133 2.19 17.54 -7.08
CA GLU A 133 3.29 18.30 -6.48
C GLU A 133 3.83 17.56 -5.23
N LEU A 134 5.03 17.92 -4.76
CA LEU A 134 5.55 17.41 -3.49
C LEU A 134 4.62 17.81 -2.32
N PRO A 135 4.51 16.98 -1.27
CA PRO A 135 3.49 17.13 -0.22
C PRO A 135 3.85 18.17 0.85
N PHE A 136 4.69 19.16 0.55
CA PHE A 136 5.14 20.17 1.50
C PHE A 136 5.32 21.54 0.84
N VAL A 137 5.29 22.59 1.66
CA VAL A 137 5.27 23.98 1.20
C VAL A 137 6.54 24.39 0.41
N PRO A 138 6.42 25.24 -0.63
CA PRO A 138 7.57 25.78 -1.34
C PRO A 138 8.52 26.62 -0.49
N GLY A 139 9.82 26.52 -0.79
CA GLY A 139 10.90 27.24 -0.13
C GLY A 139 11.31 26.66 1.23
N ARG A 140 10.82 25.47 1.57
CA ARG A 140 11.31 24.67 2.69
C ARG A 140 12.04 23.45 2.14
N VAL A 141 13.12 23.09 2.82
CA VAL A 141 13.87 21.87 2.56
C VAL A 141 13.35 20.80 3.49
N TRP A 142 12.92 19.68 2.92
CA TRP A 142 12.56 18.46 3.62
C TRP A 142 13.58 17.39 3.27
N ALA A 143 13.68 16.37 4.11
CA ALA A 143 14.52 15.20 3.86
C ALA A 143 13.69 14.06 3.29
N PHE A 144 14.18 13.40 2.24
CA PHE A 144 13.66 12.14 1.75
C PHE A 144 14.17 11.00 2.65
N THR A 145 13.39 10.66 3.67
CA THR A 145 13.82 9.75 4.75
C THR A 145 13.46 8.30 4.51
N GLY A 146 12.54 8.01 3.58
CA GLY A 146 12.14 6.66 3.21
C GLY A 146 11.90 6.54 1.72
N GLY A 147 12.73 5.75 1.05
CA GLY A 147 12.51 5.30 -0.32
C GLY A 147 11.30 4.37 -0.45
N PRO A 148 11.01 3.85 -1.65
CA PRO A 148 9.89 2.93 -1.84
C PRO A 148 9.81 1.85 -0.76
N HIS A 149 8.64 1.77 -0.12
CA HIS A 149 8.33 0.79 0.91
C HIS A 149 6.81 0.54 0.97
N SER A 150 6.40 -0.37 1.86
CA SER A 150 5.01 -0.78 2.01
C SER A 150 4.08 0.41 2.31
N ALA A 151 3.04 0.62 1.51
CA ALA A 151 2.05 1.67 1.76
C ALA A 151 1.22 1.48 3.03
N TRP A 152 1.13 0.24 3.54
CA TRP A 152 0.48 -0.02 4.82
C TRP A 152 0.93 -1.36 5.38
N GLY A 153 1.31 -1.37 6.66
CA GLY A 153 1.81 -2.58 7.32
C GLY A 153 3.14 -3.06 6.74
N PRO A 154 3.66 -4.21 7.21
CA PRO A 154 5.02 -4.66 6.88
C PRO A 154 5.17 -5.23 5.47
N ASP A 155 4.14 -5.90 4.93
CA ASP A 155 4.25 -6.75 3.74
C ASP A 155 3.30 -6.33 2.60
N GLY A 156 3.23 -5.03 2.31
CA GLY A 156 2.33 -4.45 1.32
C GLY A 156 3.00 -4.06 0.00
N ALA A 157 2.28 -3.28 -0.79
CA ALA A 157 2.78 -2.69 -2.03
C ALA A 157 3.94 -1.73 -1.74
N MET A 158 5.06 -1.86 -2.47
CA MET A 158 6.18 -0.90 -2.46
C MET A 158 5.76 0.42 -3.13
N ALA A 159 4.89 1.16 -2.47
CA ALA A 159 4.06 2.23 -3.02
C ALA A 159 4.20 3.56 -2.27
N ALA A 160 4.78 3.54 -1.07
CA ALA A 160 4.94 4.73 -0.26
C ALA A 160 6.35 5.30 -0.26
N LEU A 161 6.42 6.57 0.11
CA LEU A 161 7.62 7.38 0.28
C LEU A 161 7.47 8.22 1.55
N ASP A 162 8.57 8.43 2.27
CA ASP A 162 8.56 9.23 3.50
C ASP A 162 9.38 10.51 3.36
N PHE A 163 8.83 11.61 3.85
CA PHE A 163 9.50 12.89 3.91
C PHE A 163 9.45 13.47 5.31
N ALA A 164 10.62 13.81 5.88
CA ALA A 164 10.70 14.44 7.19
C ALA A 164 10.86 15.96 7.05
N PRO A 165 10.12 16.76 7.84
CA PRO A 165 10.34 18.20 7.92
C PRO A 165 11.69 18.51 8.62
N PRO A 166 12.22 19.72 8.43
CA PRO A 166 13.38 20.17 9.19
C PRO A 166 13.09 20.15 10.69
N SER A 167 14.01 19.59 11.47
CA SER A 167 13.91 19.48 12.92
C SER A 167 15.28 19.70 13.58
N SER A 168 15.27 20.30 14.78
CA SER A 168 16.46 20.43 15.64
C SER A 168 16.64 19.24 16.59
N HIS A 169 15.65 18.36 16.70
CA HIS A 169 15.66 17.20 17.59
C HIS A 169 15.26 15.93 16.83
N PRO A 170 15.90 14.79 17.12
CA PRO A 170 15.53 13.51 16.53
C PRO A 170 14.24 12.96 17.17
N GLY A 171 13.64 11.98 16.51
CA GLY A 171 12.48 11.23 17.02
C GLY A 171 11.14 11.91 16.76
N CYS A 172 10.12 11.51 17.52
CA CYS A 172 8.79 12.10 17.40
C CYS A 172 8.71 13.39 18.21
N VAL A 173 8.63 14.51 17.50
CA VAL A 173 8.53 15.84 18.07
C VAL A 173 7.47 16.65 17.33
N ASP A 174 6.78 17.53 18.05
CA ASP A 174 5.86 18.48 17.44
C ASP A 174 6.60 19.33 16.40
N ASN A 175 6.03 19.41 15.20
CA ASN A 175 6.62 20.16 14.09
C ASN A 175 5.54 21.04 13.44
N PRO A 176 5.79 22.36 13.28
CA PRO A 176 4.79 23.28 12.72
C PRO A 176 4.77 23.29 11.18
N GLU A 177 5.66 22.56 10.52
CA GLU A 177 5.71 22.53 9.06
C GLU A 177 4.45 21.84 8.50
N TRP A 178 3.94 22.41 7.39
CA TRP A 178 2.71 21.96 6.77
C TRP A 178 2.97 20.85 5.75
N VAL A 179 2.23 19.75 5.90
CA VAL A 179 1.91 18.86 4.80
C VAL A 179 0.78 19.50 4.01
N VAL A 180 0.92 19.53 2.68
CA VAL A 180 -0.04 20.19 1.79
C VAL A 180 -0.55 19.25 0.70
N ALA A 181 -1.71 19.58 0.15
CA ALA A 181 -2.36 18.79 -0.88
C ALA A 181 -1.51 18.78 -2.15
N MET A 182 -1.21 17.58 -2.65
CA MET A 182 -0.36 17.39 -3.84
C MET A 182 -1.10 17.71 -5.15
N ALA A 183 -2.43 17.71 -5.13
CA ALA A 183 -3.32 18.00 -6.24
C ALA A 183 -4.66 18.57 -5.71
N PRO A 184 -5.57 19.08 -6.56
CA PRO A 184 -6.92 19.42 -6.14
C PRO A 184 -7.76 18.16 -5.88
N GLY A 185 -8.62 18.19 -4.86
CA GLY A 185 -9.47 17.03 -4.56
C GLY A 185 -10.36 17.23 -3.33
N MET A 186 -11.08 16.16 -2.95
CA MET A 186 -11.94 16.13 -1.77
C MET A 186 -11.33 15.24 -0.68
N ILE A 187 -11.34 15.70 0.57
CA ILE A 187 -10.96 14.84 1.70
C ILE A 187 -12.09 13.88 2.03
N VAL A 188 -11.85 12.58 1.90
CA VAL A 188 -12.85 11.52 2.11
C VAL A 188 -12.63 10.72 3.40
N ARG A 189 -11.43 10.81 4.00
CA ARG A 189 -11.09 10.23 5.30
C ARG A 189 -10.06 11.08 6.02
N ALA A 190 -10.20 11.29 7.33
CA ALA A 190 -9.26 12.08 8.14
C ALA A 190 -9.27 11.64 9.63
N GLU A 191 -8.65 10.50 9.93
CA GLU A 191 -8.68 9.89 11.25
C GLU A 191 -7.45 9.02 11.51
N ASN A 192 -7.12 8.77 12.78
CA ASN A 192 -6.05 7.85 13.18
C ASN A 192 -4.69 8.11 12.51
N GLY A 193 -4.33 9.39 12.33
CA GLY A 193 -3.09 9.81 11.67
C GLY A 193 -3.14 9.76 10.13
N ALA A 194 -4.21 9.24 9.55
CA ALA A 194 -4.40 9.11 8.10
C ALA A 194 -5.31 10.21 7.54
N VAL A 195 -4.98 10.69 6.35
CA VAL A 195 -5.84 11.50 5.49
C VAL A 195 -5.90 10.86 4.11
N ILE A 196 -7.10 10.73 3.53
CA ILE A 196 -7.28 10.32 2.14
C ILE A 196 -7.99 11.40 1.36
N GLN A 197 -7.41 11.72 0.22
CA GLN A 197 -7.87 12.70 -0.73
C GLN A 197 -8.27 12.01 -2.04
N ASP A 198 -9.55 12.13 -2.38
CA ASP A 198 -10.14 11.72 -3.66
C ASP A 198 -9.89 12.81 -4.73
N LEU A 199 -9.45 12.41 -5.91
CA LEU A 199 -9.14 13.31 -7.02
C LEU A 199 -10.18 13.30 -8.14
N ASP A 200 -11.11 12.34 -8.18
CA ASP A 200 -12.12 12.25 -9.24
C ASP A 200 -13.48 12.86 -8.85
N GLY A 201 -13.70 13.10 -7.56
CA GLY A 201 -14.83 13.86 -7.03
C GLY A 201 -16.10 13.03 -6.80
N ASP A 202 -16.02 11.70 -6.85
CA ASP A 202 -17.14 10.83 -6.49
C ASP A 202 -17.25 10.57 -4.98
N ASN A 203 -16.29 11.09 -4.20
CA ASN A 203 -16.15 10.97 -2.76
C ASN A 203 -15.92 9.53 -2.26
N ARG A 204 -15.29 8.68 -3.07
CA ARG A 204 -14.98 7.30 -2.71
C ARG A 204 -13.49 7.02 -2.80
N GLU A 205 -12.96 6.45 -1.72
CA GLU A 205 -11.53 6.15 -1.66
C GLU A 205 -11.10 4.88 -2.41
N ASN A 206 -12.04 4.23 -3.10
CA ASN A 206 -11.85 2.96 -3.82
C ASN A 206 -12.12 3.05 -5.33
N THR A 207 -12.29 4.25 -5.86
CA THR A 207 -12.47 4.58 -7.28
C THR A 207 -11.48 5.66 -7.68
N GLY A 208 -11.14 5.73 -8.96
CA GLY A 208 -10.27 6.77 -9.51
C GLY A 208 -8.94 6.89 -8.77
N TRP A 209 -8.33 8.06 -8.86
CA TRP A 209 -7.08 8.36 -8.16
C TRP A 209 -7.34 8.89 -6.76
N ASN A 210 -6.64 8.32 -5.79
CA ASN A 210 -6.67 8.76 -4.40
C ASN A 210 -5.24 8.94 -3.87
N ILE A 211 -5.02 9.95 -3.03
CA ILE A 211 -3.76 10.18 -2.32
C ILE A 211 -3.96 9.82 -0.85
N PHE A 212 -3.02 9.06 -0.31
CA PHE A 212 -2.96 8.69 1.09
C PHE A 212 -1.80 9.42 1.74
N TYR A 213 -2.11 10.17 2.80
CA TYR A 213 -1.15 10.82 3.69
C TYR A 213 -1.25 10.16 5.06
N MET A 214 -0.12 9.84 5.67
CA MET A 214 -0.06 9.21 6.98
C MET A 214 0.93 9.93 7.88
N HIS A 215 0.75 9.72 9.18
CA HIS A 215 1.43 10.47 10.24
C HIS A 215 1.08 11.95 10.22
N ILE A 216 -0.19 12.26 9.97
CA ILE A 216 -0.73 13.61 10.06
C ILE A 216 -1.25 13.86 11.48
N ALA A 217 -0.71 14.89 12.14
CA ALA A 217 -1.09 15.26 13.49
C ALA A 217 -2.61 15.46 13.62
N THR A 218 -3.19 15.10 14.75
CA THR A 218 -4.62 15.37 15.01
C THR A 218 -4.88 16.86 15.12
N LYS A 219 -3.90 17.61 15.62
CA LYS A 219 -3.92 19.07 15.63
C LYS A 219 -3.90 19.61 14.20
N ASP A 220 -4.86 20.46 13.89
CA ASP A 220 -5.00 21.16 12.59
C ASP A 220 -5.12 20.23 11.36
N ARG A 221 -5.49 18.95 11.57
CA ARG A 221 -5.81 18.03 10.47
C ARG A 221 -7.04 18.52 9.71
N VAL A 222 -6.94 18.50 8.39
CA VAL A 222 -8.05 18.82 7.51
C VAL A 222 -9.27 17.92 7.78
N ALA A 223 -10.47 18.48 7.71
CA ALA A 223 -11.72 17.76 7.98
C ALA A 223 -12.23 17.01 6.74
N VAL A 224 -12.90 15.86 6.94
CA VAL A 224 -13.64 15.16 5.88
C VAL A 224 -14.69 16.09 5.25
N GLY A 225 -14.85 16.01 3.93
CA GLY A 225 -15.74 16.87 3.13
C GLY A 225 -15.13 18.22 2.76
N THR A 226 -13.87 18.48 3.13
CA THR A 226 -13.15 19.68 2.71
C THR A 226 -12.62 19.49 1.29
N ARG A 227 -12.96 20.43 0.39
CA ARG A 227 -12.32 20.55 -0.92
C ARG A 227 -11.00 21.31 -0.74
N VAL A 228 -9.92 20.76 -1.29
CA VAL A 228 -8.58 21.35 -1.24
C VAL A 228 -8.06 21.57 -2.66
N GLU A 229 -7.31 22.65 -2.86
CA GLU A 229 -6.51 22.92 -4.06
C GLU A 229 -5.05 22.53 -3.81
N THR A 230 -4.24 22.39 -4.88
CA THR A 230 -2.81 22.11 -4.74
C THR A 230 -2.12 23.14 -3.84
N GLY A 231 -1.44 22.67 -2.80
CA GLY A 231 -0.74 23.51 -1.82
C GLY A 231 -1.58 23.90 -0.61
N ASP A 232 -2.88 23.58 -0.59
CA ASP A 232 -3.70 23.81 0.61
C ASP A 232 -3.29 22.90 1.77
N PRO A 233 -3.44 23.35 3.02
CA PRO A 233 -3.09 22.57 4.20
C PRO A 233 -3.84 21.22 4.32
N ILE A 234 -3.10 20.15 4.54
CA ILE A 234 -3.63 18.83 4.94
C ILE A 234 -3.51 18.63 6.46
N GLY A 235 -2.41 19.13 7.04
CA GLY A 235 -2.11 19.05 8.47
C GLY A 235 -0.62 19.18 8.71
N HIS A 236 -0.17 18.81 9.91
CA HIS A 236 1.25 18.79 10.25
C HIS A 236 1.84 17.38 10.20
N ALA A 237 3.09 17.27 9.76
CA ALA A 237 3.83 16.02 9.87
C ALA A 237 4.01 15.65 11.36
N SER A 238 3.90 14.36 11.69
CA SER A 238 3.91 13.87 13.07
C SER A 238 4.42 12.43 13.15
N CYS A 239 4.20 11.77 14.28
CA CYS A 239 4.29 10.31 14.40
C CYS A 239 2.93 9.66 14.75
N GLU A 240 1.83 10.41 14.65
CA GLU A 240 0.51 9.93 15.05
C GLU A 240 -0.02 8.85 14.11
N GLY A 241 -0.69 7.84 14.67
CA GLY A 241 -1.23 6.73 13.89
C GLY A 241 -0.17 5.75 13.42
N GLY A 242 -0.54 4.47 13.35
CA GLY A 242 0.38 3.41 12.89
C GLY A 242 1.65 3.29 13.73
N VAL A 243 2.73 2.83 13.11
CA VAL A 243 4.06 2.71 13.71
C VAL A 243 4.97 3.73 13.03
N SER A 244 5.70 4.52 13.81
CA SER A 244 6.63 5.53 13.30
C SER A 244 7.85 5.64 14.21
N SER A 245 9.02 5.85 13.61
CA SER A 245 10.29 6.12 14.31
C SER A 245 10.52 7.60 14.62
N GLY A 246 9.75 8.51 14.01
CA GLY A 246 9.92 9.94 14.18
C GLY A 246 8.97 10.79 13.34
N THR A 247 9.07 12.11 13.46
CA THR A 247 8.18 13.03 12.75
C THR A 247 8.44 13.03 11.25
N HIS A 248 7.47 12.56 10.46
CA HIS A 248 7.52 12.57 9.00
C HIS A 248 6.10 12.57 8.41
N THR A 249 5.99 12.71 7.09
CA THR A 249 4.79 12.39 6.34
C THR A 249 5.08 11.19 5.44
N HIS A 250 4.21 10.19 5.53
CA HIS A 250 4.23 9.01 4.67
C HIS A 250 3.18 9.19 3.59
N VAL A 251 3.56 9.12 2.33
CA VAL A 251 2.66 9.37 1.19
C VAL A 251 2.63 8.21 0.23
N ALA A 252 1.42 7.81 -0.17
CA ALA A 252 1.17 6.80 -1.20
C ALA A 252 -0.01 7.22 -2.08
N ARG A 253 -0.22 6.51 -3.19
CA ARG A 253 -1.37 6.74 -4.08
C ARG A 253 -2.05 5.44 -4.43
N LYS A 254 -3.37 5.52 -4.60
CA LYS A 254 -4.23 4.42 -5.04
C LYS A 254 -4.87 4.76 -6.38
N TYR A 255 -5.14 3.73 -7.17
CA TYR A 255 -6.09 3.81 -8.28
C TYR A 255 -7.12 2.69 -8.17
N ASN A 256 -8.41 3.02 -8.19
CA ASN A 256 -9.51 2.06 -8.01
C ASN A 256 -9.32 1.15 -6.77
N GLY A 257 -8.85 1.73 -5.66
CA GLY A 257 -8.62 1.03 -4.41
C GLY A 257 -7.33 0.20 -4.34
N GLU A 258 -6.57 0.07 -5.42
CA GLU A 258 -5.28 -0.63 -5.46
C GLU A 258 -4.13 0.35 -5.23
N TRP A 259 -3.16 -0.01 -4.37
CA TRP A 259 -1.93 0.77 -4.19
C TRP A 259 -1.09 0.74 -5.47
N ILE A 260 -0.68 1.91 -5.96
CA ILE A 260 0.21 1.99 -7.13
C ILE A 260 1.66 2.04 -6.65
N LEU A 261 2.48 1.13 -7.17
CA LEU A 261 3.89 1.05 -6.83
C LEU A 261 4.60 2.40 -7.07
N ALA A 262 5.57 2.70 -6.19
CA ALA A 262 6.31 3.94 -6.24
C ALA A 262 7.33 3.96 -7.38
N ASP A 263 7.74 2.79 -7.85
CA ASP A 263 8.64 2.60 -8.98
C ASP A 263 8.11 1.47 -9.87
N GLY A 264 8.59 1.42 -11.12
CA GLY A 264 8.11 0.53 -12.17
C GLY A 264 7.52 1.29 -13.37
N PRO A 265 6.63 0.67 -14.16
CA PRO A 265 6.11 1.26 -15.39
C PRO A 265 5.30 2.55 -15.22
N LEU A 266 4.70 2.74 -14.04
CA LEU A 266 3.96 3.95 -13.66
C LEU A 266 4.55 4.48 -12.35
N PRO A 267 5.77 5.05 -12.35
CA PRO A 267 6.46 5.44 -11.13
C PRO A 267 5.80 6.67 -10.49
N PHE A 268 6.01 6.85 -9.20
CA PHE A 268 5.48 8.00 -8.45
C PHE A 268 6.26 9.25 -8.87
N ASN A 269 5.55 10.17 -9.51
CA ASN A 269 6.11 11.42 -10.01
C ASN A 269 5.53 12.61 -9.24
N MET A 270 6.35 13.35 -8.51
CA MET A 270 5.92 14.50 -7.72
C MET A 270 6.77 15.71 -8.07
N SER A 271 6.17 16.77 -8.63
CA SER A 271 6.90 17.95 -9.11
C SER A 271 8.07 17.62 -10.07
N GLY A 272 7.97 16.52 -10.83
CA GLY A 272 9.02 16.02 -11.72
C GLY A 272 10.08 15.13 -11.06
N TYR A 273 10.02 14.91 -9.75
CA TYR A 273 10.84 13.94 -9.04
C TYR A 273 10.21 12.55 -9.20
N ILE A 274 10.93 11.66 -9.88
CA ILE A 274 10.53 10.28 -10.15
C ILE A 274 11.18 9.37 -9.13
N ALA A 275 10.38 8.59 -8.40
CA ALA A 275 10.89 7.64 -7.42
C ALA A 275 11.42 6.36 -8.06
N HIS A 276 12.49 5.82 -7.46
CA HIS A 276 13.15 4.58 -7.85
C HIS A 276 13.43 3.71 -6.62
N ASN A 277 13.24 2.40 -6.76
CA ASN A 277 13.61 1.43 -5.74
C ASN A 277 15.13 1.42 -5.52
N GLY A 278 15.54 1.23 -4.28
CA GLY A 278 16.88 0.80 -3.95
C GLY A 278 17.02 -0.72 -3.89
N ILE A 279 18.13 -1.19 -3.31
CA ILE A 279 18.40 -2.63 -3.16
C ILE A 279 17.53 -3.24 -2.06
N LYS A 280 17.27 -2.50 -0.98
CA LYS A 280 16.46 -2.95 0.16
C LYS A 280 15.19 -2.11 0.26
N VAL A 281 14.21 -2.63 1.00
CA VAL A 281 13.03 -1.85 1.41
C VAL A 281 13.50 -0.56 2.11
N TYR A 282 12.81 0.55 1.86
CA TYR A 282 13.18 1.91 2.27
C TYR A 282 14.40 2.51 1.56
N ASP A 283 15.23 1.72 0.87
CA ASP A 283 16.25 2.31 0.00
C ASP A 283 15.59 2.85 -1.27
N GLY A 284 16.17 3.90 -1.84
CA GLY A 284 15.69 4.49 -3.08
C GLY A 284 16.29 5.87 -3.37
N THR A 285 15.91 6.38 -4.54
CA THR A 285 16.30 7.71 -4.99
C THR A 285 15.11 8.42 -5.63
N LEU A 286 15.14 9.75 -5.67
CA LEU A 286 14.29 10.56 -6.53
C LEU A 286 15.14 11.20 -7.63
N THR A 287 14.71 11.09 -8.88
CA THR A 287 15.41 11.69 -10.02
C THR A 287 14.59 12.80 -10.65
N LYS A 288 15.19 13.97 -10.88
CA LYS A 288 14.59 15.09 -11.62
C LYS A 288 15.63 15.75 -12.51
N GLY A 289 15.60 15.47 -13.81
CA GLY A 289 16.67 15.89 -14.73
C GLY A 289 18.01 15.32 -14.26
N ASP A 290 19.00 16.19 -14.06
CA ASP A 290 20.33 15.81 -13.56
C ASP A 290 20.41 15.74 -12.02
N THR A 291 19.34 16.10 -11.31
CA THR A 291 19.29 16.03 -9.85
C THR A 291 18.88 14.63 -9.39
N ILE A 292 19.69 14.06 -8.51
CA ILE A 292 19.40 12.80 -7.80
C ILE A 292 19.35 13.13 -6.31
N VAL A 293 18.24 12.78 -5.66
CA VAL A 293 18.07 12.84 -4.20
C VAL A 293 18.17 11.41 -3.70
N ILE A 294 19.08 11.14 -2.78
CA ILE A 294 19.33 9.80 -2.23
C ILE A 294 18.67 9.73 -0.86
N ARG A 295 17.89 8.68 -0.59
CA ARG A 295 17.27 8.53 0.72
C ARG A 295 18.30 8.57 1.86
N ASP A 296 17.93 9.17 2.98
CA ASP A 296 18.70 9.09 4.22
C ASP A 296 17.75 9.19 5.42
N GLU A 297 17.65 8.11 6.19
CA GLU A 297 16.84 8.03 7.42
C GLU A 297 17.20 9.10 8.47
N ASN A 298 18.44 9.62 8.44
CA ASN A 298 18.91 10.67 9.34
C ASN A 298 18.81 12.08 8.73
N GLY A 299 18.31 12.21 7.51
CA GLY A 299 18.12 13.48 6.83
C GLY A 299 19.41 14.19 6.42
N GLY A 300 20.43 13.44 5.98
CA GLY A 300 21.65 14.02 5.42
C GLY A 300 21.40 14.85 4.15
N VAL A 301 22.37 15.70 3.79
CA VAL A 301 22.22 16.71 2.73
C VAL A 301 21.81 16.12 1.37
N GLU A 302 22.27 14.93 1.03
CA GLU A 302 21.94 14.23 -0.22
C GLU A 302 20.45 13.82 -0.31
N SER A 303 19.74 13.79 0.82
CA SER A 303 18.30 13.51 0.90
C SER A 303 17.44 14.77 0.80
N HIS A 304 18.04 15.95 0.75
CA HIS A 304 17.31 17.20 0.73
C HIS A 304 16.53 17.37 -0.56
N VAL A 305 15.23 17.59 -0.41
CA VAL A 305 14.29 17.87 -1.48
C VAL A 305 13.53 19.15 -1.16
N SER A 306 13.30 19.98 -2.18
CA SER A 306 12.53 21.21 -2.03
C SER A 306 11.82 21.59 -3.33
N ILE A 307 10.74 22.34 -3.17
CA ILE A 307 10.12 23.09 -4.27
C ILE A 307 10.65 24.53 -4.18
N PRO A 308 11.29 25.08 -5.23
CA PRO A 308 11.70 26.48 -5.24
C PRO A 308 10.50 27.41 -5.06
N LYS A 309 10.64 28.50 -4.30
CA LYS A 309 9.65 29.58 -4.34
C LYS A 309 9.67 30.21 -5.73
N ALA A 310 8.49 30.46 -6.31
CA ALA A 310 8.40 31.31 -7.49
C ALA A 310 9.07 32.65 -7.17
N LYS A 311 9.96 33.13 -8.06
CA LYS A 311 10.50 34.48 -7.95
C LYS A 311 9.32 35.44 -8.12
N GLN A 312 9.04 36.23 -7.10
CA GLN A 312 8.15 37.38 -7.20
C GLN A 312 8.77 38.45 -8.10
#